data_AF-A0A1N7IQR1-F1
#
_entry.id   AF-A0A1N7IQR1-F1
#
_cell.length_a   1.000
_cell.length_b   1.000
_cell.length_c   1.000
_cell.angle_alpha   90.00
_cell.angle_beta   90.00
_cell.angle_gamma   90.00
#
_symmetry.space_group_name_H-M   'P 1'
#
loop_
_entity.id
_entity.type
_entity.pdbx_description
1 polymer ?
#
loop_
_entity_poly.entity_id
_entity_poly.type
_entity_poly.pdbx_seq_one_letter_code
_entity_poly.pdbx_strand_id
1 'polypeptide(L)'
;MNKKHNFSAGPCILPQEVFEKSAQAILDFNGIGLSLLEISHRSKDFVAVMDEARAIVKRLMNLGDDYEVLYLGSGASMQFAMVPYNLMKVGGKAAYLDTGTWAAGAIKEAKKLGTVDVVGSSKEENYSFIPKDYTVGSEYDYFHCTSNNTIYGTQMKSFPEVDTLMVCDMSSDIFSRQLDFSKFDLIYAGAQKNMGPAGVTLVVIKKEILGKTGRENMLSMLDYSQHISKESMYNTPPVFPIYASLLTLQYLEKNGGIAAAEQRNEAKAKLLYGEIDSNPLFETFCVEEDRSFMNVSFKITDESKKEEFDNAWKAAGISGLNGHRSLGGYRASLYNALPIESVQVLVDVMKSIK
;
A
#
# COMPACT_ATOMS: atom_id res chain seq x y z
N MET A 1 3.69 30.88 8.62
CA MET A 1 3.79 30.03 7.41
C MET A 1 2.43 29.41 7.17
N ASN A 2 1.94 29.37 5.91
CA ASN A 2 0.69 28.66 5.61
C ASN A 2 0.84 27.16 5.90
N LYS A 3 -0.22 26.54 6.44
CA LYS A 3 -0.30 25.08 6.65
C LYS A 3 -0.03 24.38 5.31
N LYS A 4 0.80 23.34 5.33
CA LYS A 4 1.06 22.51 4.13
C LYS A 4 0.07 21.34 4.08
N HIS A 5 -0.47 21.09 2.90
CA HIS A 5 -1.39 19.99 2.63
C HIS A 5 -0.69 18.96 1.75
N ASN A 6 -0.19 17.88 2.36
CA ASN A 6 0.67 16.91 1.70
C ASN A 6 -0.13 15.75 1.08
N PHE A 7 -0.33 15.80 -0.23
CA PHE A 7 -1.00 14.77 -1.04
C PHE A 7 -0.02 13.80 -1.72
N SER A 8 1.26 13.78 -1.32
CA SER A 8 2.27 12.90 -1.88
C SER A 8 1.84 11.43 -1.83
N ALA A 9 2.02 10.73 -2.96
CA ALA A 9 1.58 9.35 -3.13
C ALA A 9 2.52 8.30 -2.50
N GLY A 10 3.67 8.72 -1.96
CA GLY A 10 4.69 7.85 -1.41
C GLY A 10 6.09 8.49 -1.51
N PRO A 11 6.77 8.81 -0.39
CA PRO A 11 6.28 8.70 0.99
C PRO A 11 5.05 9.56 1.28
N CYS A 12 4.12 9.02 2.05
CA CYS A 12 2.87 9.69 2.45
C CYS A 12 3.06 10.62 3.66
N ILE A 13 2.01 11.39 3.96
CA ILE A 13 1.87 12.08 5.24
C ILE A 13 1.71 11.06 6.37
N LEU A 14 2.29 11.33 7.54
CA LEU A 14 2.11 10.54 8.77
C LEU A 14 1.41 11.38 9.84
N PRO A 15 0.75 10.75 10.83
CA PRO A 15 0.17 11.48 11.96
C PRO A 15 1.24 12.26 12.74
N GLN A 16 0.90 13.46 13.22
CA GLN A 16 1.85 14.34 13.92
C GLN A 16 2.47 13.68 15.18
N GLU A 17 1.67 12.92 15.93
CA GLU A 17 2.12 12.17 17.12
C GLU A 17 3.23 11.14 16.77
N VAL A 18 3.23 10.61 15.54
CA VAL A 18 4.26 9.67 15.08
C VAL A 18 5.60 10.38 14.91
N PHE A 19 5.62 11.60 14.35
CA PHE A 19 6.85 12.37 14.20
C PHE A 19 7.47 12.72 15.56
N GLU A 20 6.65 13.18 16.51
CA GLU A 20 7.10 13.57 17.84
C GLU A 20 7.71 12.38 18.60
N LYS A 21 7.00 11.24 18.64
CA LYS A 21 7.51 10.02 19.29
C LYS A 21 8.73 9.43 18.58
N SER A 22 8.79 9.53 17.25
CA SER A 22 9.95 9.07 16.48
C SER A 22 11.17 9.94 16.75
N ALA A 23 11.01 11.26 16.80
CA ALA A 23 12.09 12.18 17.14
C ALA A 23 12.60 11.92 18.56
N GLN A 24 11.69 11.72 19.52
CA GLN A 24 12.07 11.38 20.90
C GLN A 24 12.85 10.07 20.96
N ALA A 25 12.41 9.02 20.26
CA ALA A 25 13.09 7.73 20.24
C ALA A 25 14.50 7.77 19.61
N ILE A 26 14.75 8.71 18.69
CA ILE A 26 16.10 8.96 18.17
C ILE A 26 17.00 9.57 19.25
N LEU A 27 16.47 10.48 20.08
CA LEU A 27 17.24 11.16 21.12
C LEU A 27 17.45 10.29 22.37
N ASP A 28 16.40 9.63 22.85
CA ASP A 28 16.41 8.73 23.99
C ASP A 28 15.22 7.76 23.87
N PHE A 29 15.53 6.51 23.53
CA PHE A 29 14.53 5.48 23.34
C PHE A 29 13.99 4.98 24.68
N ASN A 30 12.72 5.30 24.96
CA ASN A 30 12.02 4.87 26.17
C ASN A 30 12.72 5.23 27.49
N GLY A 31 13.56 6.28 27.50
CA GLY A 31 14.23 6.75 28.71
C GLY A 31 15.39 5.86 29.18
N ILE A 32 15.90 4.99 28.30
CA ILE A 32 17.03 4.11 28.63
C ILE A 32 18.39 4.82 28.49
N GLY A 33 18.41 6.05 28.01
CA GLY A 33 19.61 6.86 27.77
C GLY A 33 20.37 6.47 26.51
N LEU A 34 19.76 5.74 25.57
CA LEU A 34 20.34 5.32 24.29
C LEU A 34 19.38 5.61 23.13
N SER A 35 19.92 5.88 21.94
CA SER A 35 19.10 6.03 20.74
C SER A 35 18.52 4.70 20.26
N LEU A 36 17.30 4.71 19.73
CA LEU A 36 16.73 3.58 18.98
C LEU A 36 17.66 3.13 17.83
N LEU A 37 18.46 4.05 17.29
CA LEU A 37 19.37 3.78 16.18
C LEU A 37 20.65 3.05 16.62
N GLU A 38 20.92 2.99 17.92
CA GLU A 38 22.18 2.46 18.49
C GLU A 38 21.96 1.14 19.23
N ILE A 39 20.71 0.81 19.58
CA ILE A 39 20.40 -0.46 20.26
C ILE A 39 20.45 -1.65 19.30
N SER A 40 20.85 -2.79 19.84
CA SER A 40 20.79 -4.06 19.12
C SER A 40 19.34 -4.42 18.80
N HIS A 41 19.09 -4.88 17.57
CA HIS A 41 17.79 -5.47 17.19
C HIS A 41 17.48 -6.78 17.95
N ARG A 42 18.43 -7.30 18.74
CA ARG A 42 18.23 -8.45 19.64
C ARG A 42 18.03 -8.03 21.11
N SER A 43 18.13 -6.74 21.41
CA SER A 43 17.84 -6.23 22.76
C SER A 43 16.37 -6.49 23.12
N LYS A 44 16.09 -6.66 24.41
CA LYS A 44 14.70 -6.83 24.89
C LYS A 44 13.82 -5.65 24.45
N ASP A 45 14.39 -4.45 24.44
CA ASP A 45 13.68 -3.22 24.06
C ASP A 45 13.25 -3.21 22.58
N PHE A 46 14.11 -3.64 21.65
CA PHE A 46 13.73 -3.73 20.24
C PHE A 46 12.86 -4.96 19.93
N VAL A 47 13.10 -6.09 20.60
CA VAL A 47 12.24 -7.28 20.45
C VAL A 47 10.79 -6.93 20.80
N ALA A 48 10.56 -6.18 21.87
CA ALA A 48 9.23 -5.69 22.23
C ALA A 48 8.58 -4.82 21.14
N VAL A 49 9.36 -3.99 20.44
CA VAL A 49 8.88 -3.20 19.29
C VAL A 49 8.44 -4.11 18.15
N MET A 50 9.25 -5.11 17.78
CA MET A 50 8.92 -6.05 16.71
C MET A 50 7.68 -6.88 17.05
N ASP A 51 7.61 -7.40 18.28
CA ASP A 51 6.51 -8.23 18.75
C ASP A 51 5.18 -7.47 18.74
N GLU A 52 5.16 -6.25 19.27
CA GLU A 52 3.96 -5.42 19.27
C GLU A 52 3.55 -5.01 17.84
N ALA A 53 4.51 -4.68 16.97
CA ALA A 53 4.23 -4.34 15.57
C ALA A 53 3.53 -5.51 14.85
N ARG A 54 4.05 -6.74 15.02
CA ARG A 54 3.45 -7.96 14.46
C ARG A 54 2.07 -8.25 15.08
N ALA A 55 1.93 -8.07 16.39
CA ALA A 55 0.69 -8.32 17.11
C ALA A 55 -0.44 -7.37 16.67
N ILE A 56 -0.17 -6.06 16.54
CA ILE A 56 -1.17 -5.10 16.06
C ILE A 56 -1.68 -5.48 14.68
N VAL A 57 -0.79 -5.87 13.76
CA VAL A 57 -1.21 -6.29 12.41
C VAL A 57 -2.18 -7.47 12.49
N LYS A 58 -1.88 -8.50 13.29
CA LYS A 58 -2.80 -9.65 13.48
C LYS A 58 -4.15 -9.21 14.06
N ARG A 59 -4.15 -8.32 15.06
CA ARG A 59 -5.39 -7.78 15.66
C ARG A 59 -6.22 -7.00 14.65
N LEU A 60 -5.60 -6.06 13.92
CA LEU A 60 -6.26 -5.23 12.90
C LEU A 60 -6.84 -6.07 11.76
N MET A 61 -6.13 -7.13 11.36
CA MET A 61 -6.58 -8.02 10.28
C MET A 61 -7.49 -9.16 10.76
N ASN A 62 -7.70 -9.29 12.07
CA ASN A 62 -8.42 -10.39 12.70
C ASN A 62 -7.89 -11.77 12.25
N LEU A 63 -6.57 -11.96 12.27
CA LEU A 63 -5.90 -13.18 11.82
C LEU A 63 -5.36 -14.02 12.98
N GLY A 64 -5.48 -15.34 12.85
CA GLY A 64 -5.03 -16.33 13.82
C GLY A 64 -3.55 -16.68 13.71
N ASP A 65 -3.16 -17.75 14.41
CA ASP A 65 -1.79 -18.27 14.45
C ASP A 65 -1.38 -19.06 13.21
N ASP A 66 -2.29 -19.29 12.27
CA ASP A 66 -2.00 -19.81 10.94
C ASP A 66 -1.22 -18.80 10.07
N TYR A 67 -1.33 -17.51 10.39
CA TYR A 67 -0.59 -16.42 9.74
C TYR A 67 0.64 -15.95 10.51
N GLU A 68 1.66 -15.57 9.75
CA GLU A 68 2.84 -14.85 10.23
C GLU A 68 2.90 -13.44 9.64
N VAL A 69 3.41 -12.51 10.43
CA VAL A 69 3.63 -11.12 10.04
C VAL A 69 5.12 -10.85 9.99
N LEU A 70 5.60 -10.40 8.84
CA LEU A 70 6.99 -10.06 8.58
C LEU A 70 7.18 -8.58 8.27
N TYR A 71 8.25 -8.01 8.80
CA TYR A 71 8.77 -6.69 8.42
C TYR A 71 10.09 -6.84 7.68
N LEU A 72 10.06 -6.68 6.36
CA LEU A 72 11.21 -6.89 5.47
C LEU A 72 11.72 -5.58 4.87
N GLY A 73 13.00 -5.52 4.51
CA GLY A 73 13.58 -4.39 3.77
C GLY A 73 13.17 -4.35 2.29
N SER A 74 13.75 -3.39 1.55
CA SER A 74 13.79 -3.36 0.07
C SER A 74 12.47 -3.05 -0.68
N GLY A 75 11.36 -2.81 0.02
CA GLY A 75 10.11 -2.35 -0.59
C GLY A 75 9.28 -3.44 -1.29
N ALA A 76 8.08 -3.06 -1.76
CA ALA A 76 7.15 -3.94 -2.48
C ALA A 76 7.75 -4.54 -3.76
N SER A 77 8.65 -3.80 -4.46
CA SER A 77 9.32 -4.33 -5.65
C SER A 77 10.18 -5.56 -5.37
N MET A 78 10.69 -5.74 -4.15
CA MET A 78 11.37 -6.99 -3.78
C MET A 78 10.36 -8.14 -3.67
N GLN A 79 9.13 -7.87 -3.25
CA GLN A 79 8.07 -8.88 -3.17
C GLN A 79 7.62 -9.36 -4.55
N PHE A 80 7.76 -8.54 -5.60
CA PHE A 80 7.56 -8.98 -6.98
C PHE A 80 8.45 -10.16 -7.36
N ALA A 81 9.65 -10.25 -6.77
CA ALA A 81 10.56 -11.38 -6.94
C ALA A 81 10.37 -12.47 -5.87
N MET A 82 10.19 -12.09 -4.60
CA MET A 82 10.07 -13.07 -3.50
C MET A 82 8.80 -13.92 -3.60
N VAL A 83 7.66 -13.35 -4.00
CA VAL A 83 6.40 -14.08 -4.14
C VAL A 83 6.54 -15.27 -5.10
N PRO A 84 6.88 -15.09 -6.39
CA PRO A 84 7.07 -16.22 -7.30
C PRO A 84 8.19 -17.16 -6.84
N TYR A 85 9.24 -16.64 -6.19
CA TYR A 85 10.35 -17.46 -5.70
C TYR A 85 9.92 -18.43 -4.56
N ASN A 86 8.93 -18.04 -3.75
CA ASN A 86 8.45 -18.83 -2.61
C ASN A 86 7.15 -19.60 -2.88
N LEU A 87 6.36 -19.22 -3.88
CA LEU A 87 5.05 -19.84 -4.13
C LEU A 87 4.94 -20.57 -5.47
N MET A 88 5.61 -20.09 -6.53
CA MET A 88 5.55 -20.76 -7.84
C MET A 88 6.37 -22.05 -7.80
N LYS A 89 5.83 -23.18 -8.28
CA LYS A 89 6.60 -24.43 -8.38
C LYS A 89 7.68 -24.31 -9.46
N VAL A 90 8.72 -25.14 -9.39
CA VAL A 90 9.68 -25.28 -10.50
C VAL A 90 8.94 -25.80 -11.73
N GLY A 91 8.98 -25.05 -12.84
CA GLY A 91 8.18 -25.33 -14.04
C GLY A 91 6.68 -25.05 -13.88
N GLY A 92 6.28 -24.41 -12.78
CA GLY A 92 4.90 -24.05 -12.47
C GLY A 92 4.41 -22.82 -13.22
N LYS A 93 3.20 -22.39 -12.88
CA LYS A 93 2.54 -21.24 -13.51
C LYS A 93 1.67 -20.46 -12.54
N ALA A 94 1.51 -19.16 -12.77
CA ALA A 94 0.67 -18.29 -11.95
C ALA A 94 -0.23 -17.39 -12.81
N ALA A 95 -1.40 -17.07 -12.28
CA ALA A 95 -2.37 -16.16 -12.87
C ALA A 95 -2.15 -14.74 -12.32
N TYR A 96 -2.23 -13.72 -13.17
CA TYR A 96 -2.08 -12.33 -12.78
C TYR A 96 -3.18 -11.45 -13.38
N LEU A 97 -3.64 -10.47 -12.61
CA LEU A 97 -4.49 -9.39 -13.09
C LEU A 97 -3.67 -8.14 -13.41
N ASP A 98 -3.59 -7.73 -14.68
CA ASP A 98 -2.81 -6.57 -15.11
C ASP A 98 -3.65 -5.28 -15.10
N THR A 99 -3.66 -4.62 -13.95
CA THR A 99 -4.49 -3.42 -13.68
C THR A 99 -3.68 -2.14 -13.46
N GLY A 100 -2.37 -2.18 -13.70
CA GLY A 100 -1.55 -0.98 -13.61
C GLY A 100 -0.05 -1.25 -13.53
N THR A 101 0.72 -0.19 -13.27
CA THR A 101 2.19 -0.24 -13.28
C THR A 101 2.78 -1.23 -12.26
N TRP A 102 2.14 -1.36 -11.09
CA TRP A 102 2.63 -2.27 -10.04
C TRP A 102 2.37 -3.73 -10.41
N ALA A 103 1.17 -4.04 -10.90
CA ALA A 103 0.84 -5.36 -11.45
C ALA A 103 1.79 -5.74 -12.60
N ALA A 104 2.01 -4.85 -13.57
CA ALA A 104 2.95 -5.06 -14.65
C ALA A 104 4.39 -5.32 -14.17
N GLY A 105 4.81 -4.66 -13.09
CA GLY A 105 6.09 -4.91 -12.41
C GLY A 105 6.16 -6.31 -11.81
N ALA A 106 5.12 -6.75 -11.11
CA ALA A 106 5.02 -8.08 -10.52
C ALA A 106 5.02 -9.18 -11.60
N ILE A 107 4.24 -9.00 -12.67
CA ILE A 107 4.21 -9.89 -13.84
C ILE A 107 5.60 -10.05 -14.46
N LYS A 108 6.33 -8.94 -14.62
CA LYS A 108 7.66 -8.94 -15.24
C LYS A 108 8.66 -9.79 -14.45
N GLU A 109 8.65 -9.70 -13.12
CA GLU A 109 9.56 -10.49 -12.28
C GLU A 109 9.14 -11.98 -12.24
N ALA A 110 7.85 -12.27 -12.14
CA ALA A 110 7.34 -13.65 -12.12
C ALA A 110 7.66 -14.44 -13.39
N LYS A 111 7.63 -13.79 -14.57
CA LYS A 111 8.02 -14.40 -15.86
C LYS A 111 9.46 -14.92 -15.90
N LYS A 112 10.32 -14.51 -14.96
CA LYS A 112 11.69 -15.01 -14.86
C LYS A 112 11.78 -16.37 -14.15
N LEU A 113 10.72 -16.79 -13.45
CA LEU A 113 10.71 -17.99 -12.60
C LEU A 113 9.77 -19.09 -13.10
N GLY A 114 8.83 -18.78 -13.98
CA GLY A 114 7.94 -19.74 -14.60
C GLY A 114 6.92 -19.09 -15.53
N THR A 115 5.84 -19.81 -15.83
CA THR A 115 4.81 -19.35 -16.77
C THR A 115 3.87 -18.36 -16.08
N VAL A 116 3.51 -17.27 -16.77
CA VAL A 116 2.56 -16.27 -16.27
C VAL A 116 1.45 -16.07 -17.27
N ASP A 117 0.22 -16.36 -16.84
CA ASP A 117 -0.99 -16.09 -17.61
C ASP A 117 -1.62 -14.80 -17.07
N VAL A 118 -1.82 -13.82 -17.95
CA VAL A 118 -2.57 -12.60 -17.61
C VAL A 118 -4.04 -12.87 -17.88
N VAL A 119 -4.81 -13.13 -16.82
CA VAL A 119 -6.22 -13.58 -16.93
C VAL A 119 -7.18 -12.42 -17.19
N GLY A 120 -6.76 -11.19 -16.92
CA GLY A 120 -7.49 -9.98 -17.27
C GLY A 120 -6.53 -8.79 -17.29
N SER A 121 -6.77 -7.84 -18.19
CA SER A 121 -6.00 -6.62 -18.29
C SER A 121 -6.88 -5.44 -18.69
N SER A 122 -6.62 -4.27 -18.12
CA SER A 122 -7.21 -3.00 -18.57
C SER A 122 -6.17 -2.09 -19.24
N LYS A 123 -5.00 -2.64 -19.60
CA LYS A 123 -3.88 -1.89 -20.16
C LYS A 123 -4.21 -1.11 -21.43
N GLU A 124 -4.95 -1.72 -22.36
CA GLU A 124 -5.33 -1.09 -23.63
C GLU A 124 -6.25 0.14 -23.42
N GLU A 125 -6.99 0.16 -22.31
CA GLU A 125 -7.83 1.29 -21.87
C GLU A 125 -7.12 2.17 -20.83
N ASN A 126 -5.79 2.21 -20.86
CA ASN A 126 -4.94 2.97 -19.94
C ASN A 126 -5.21 2.69 -18.44
N TYR A 127 -5.63 1.45 -18.13
CA TYR A 127 -5.98 0.98 -16.80
C TYR A 127 -7.12 1.77 -16.13
N SER A 128 -8.06 2.27 -16.91
CA SER A 128 -9.22 3.05 -16.45
C SER A 128 -10.29 2.26 -15.68
N PHE A 129 -10.20 0.92 -15.66
CA PHE A 129 -11.11 0.04 -14.94
C PHE A 129 -10.41 -1.22 -14.41
N ILE A 130 -11.11 -2.01 -13.59
CA ILE A 130 -10.69 -3.32 -13.09
C ILE A 130 -11.43 -4.40 -13.91
N PRO A 131 -10.73 -5.28 -14.65
CA PRO A 131 -11.37 -6.41 -15.33
C PRO A 131 -12.12 -7.29 -14.34
N LYS A 132 -13.30 -7.79 -14.73
CA LYS A 132 -14.20 -8.60 -13.89
C LYS A 132 -14.55 -9.96 -14.52
N ASP A 133 -14.42 -10.07 -15.83
CA ASP A 133 -14.73 -11.29 -16.60
C ASP A 133 -13.47 -12.15 -16.77
N TYR A 134 -13.13 -12.91 -15.74
CA TYR A 134 -12.05 -13.89 -15.74
C TYR A 134 -12.31 -14.99 -14.72
N THR A 135 -11.70 -16.15 -14.93
CA THR A 135 -11.72 -17.27 -13.98
C THR A 135 -10.29 -17.68 -13.66
N VAL A 136 -10.08 -18.19 -12.44
CA VAL A 136 -8.78 -18.70 -12.01
C VAL A 136 -8.99 -20.05 -11.34
N GLY A 137 -8.52 -21.11 -11.98
CA GLY A 137 -8.67 -22.47 -11.48
C GLY A 137 -7.47 -22.98 -10.69
N SER A 138 -7.60 -24.23 -10.24
CA SER A 138 -6.59 -24.94 -9.44
C SER A 138 -5.31 -25.33 -10.19
N GLU A 139 -5.24 -25.09 -11.50
CA GLU A 139 -4.04 -25.35 -12.30
C GLU A 139 -2.92 -24.32 -12.08
N TYR A 140 -3.22 -23.21 -11.41
CA TYR A 140 -2.25 -22.18 -11.04
C TYR A 140 -1.66 -22.45 -9.66
N ASP A 141 -0.40 -22.11 -9.47
CA ASP A 141 0.25 -22.15 -8.14
C ASP A 141 -0.24 -21.00 -7.24
N TYR A 142 -0.59 -19.86 -7.84
CA TYR A 142 -1.26 -18.74 -7.18
C TYR A 142 -1.89 -17.78 -8.20
N PHE A 143 -2.82 -16.97 -7.71
CA PHE A 143 -3.36 -15.77 -8.33
C PHE A 143 -2.74 -14.53 -7.69
N HIS A 144 -2.33 -13.55 -8.50
CA HIS A 144 -1.84 -12.26 -8.00
C HIS A 144 -2.70 -11.09 -8.50
N CYS A 145 -3.07 -10.22 -7.58
CA CYS A 145 -3.76 -8.97 -7.87
C CYS A 145 -3.14 -7.78 -7.11
N THR A 146 -3.48 -6.57 -7.57
CA THR A 146 -3.13 -5.31 -6.89
C THR A 146 -4.44 -4.66 -6.45
N SER A 147 -4.67 -4.53 -5.13
CA SER A 147 -5.95 -4.03 -4.60
C SER A 147 -6.24 -2.59 -5.00
N ASN A 148 -5.21 -1.75 -5.07
CA ASN A 148 -5.31 -0.32 -5.37
C ASN A 148 -4.18 0.15 -6.28
N ASN A 149 -4.53 0.65 -7.47
CA ASN A 149 -3.60 1.11 -8.50
C ASN A 149 -3.28 2.59 -8.32
N THR A 150 -2.25 2.87 -7.51
CA THR A 150 -1.87 4.23 -7.05
C THR A 150 -1.74 5.28 -8.18
N ILE A 151 -1.35 4.88 -9.39
CA ILE A 151 -1.16 5.82 -10.51
C ILE A 151 -2.48 6.14 -11.20
N TYR A 152 -3.27 5.11 -11.50
CA TYR A 152 -4.48 5.20 -12.33
C TYR A 152 -5.73 5.54 -11.52
N GLY A 153 -5.67 5.39 -10.20
CA GLY A 153 -6.77 5.73 -9.31
C GLY A 153 -7.91 4.72 -9.38
N THR A 154 -7.63 3.47 -9.76
CA THR A 154 -8.57 2.35 -9.69
C THR A 154 -8.33 1.51 -8.44
N GLN A 155 -9.39 0.96 -7.85
CA GLN A 155 -9.34 0.11 -6.66
C GLN A 155 -10.35 -1.04 -6.79
N MET A 156 -9.90 -2.26 -6.55
CA MET A 156 -10.76 -3.44 -6.52
C MET A 156 -11.78 -3.31 -5.39
N LYS A 157 -13.09 -3.29 -5.70
CA LYS A 157 -14.14 -3.18 -4.67
C LYS A 157 -14.40 -4.50 -3.96
N SER A 158 -14.31 -5.59 -4.69
CA SER A 158 -14.36 -6.96 -4.20
C SER A 158 -13.17 -7.75 -4.73
N PHE A 159 -12.93 -8.92 -4.14
CA PHE A 159 -11.90 -9.86 -4.57
C PHE A 159 -12.58 -11.13 -5.09
N PRO A 160 -12.02 -11.79 -6.12
CA PRO A 160 -12.58 -13.04 -6.64
C PRO A 160 -12.38 -14.17 -5.63
N GLU A 161 -13.29 -15.13 -5.63
CA GLU A 161 -13.03 -16.46 -5.06
C GLU A 161 -12.19 -17.26 -6.07
N VAL A 162 -11.12 -17.90 -5.62
CA VAL A 162 -10.18 -18.62 -6.48
C VAL A 162 -9.85 -19.99 -5.88
N ASP A 163 -9.67 -21.00 -6.73
CA ASP A 163 -9.33 -22.38 -6.31
C ASP A 163 -7.82 -22.59 -6.14
N THR A 164 -7.07 -21.51 -5.91
CA THR A 164 -5.61 -21.48 -5.76
C THR A 164 -5.22 -20.45 -4.69
N LEU A 165 -3.92 -20.27 -4.44
CA LEU A 165 -3.46 -19.29 -3.46
C LEU A 165 -3.75 -17.86 -3.93
N MET A 166 -4.27 -17.00 -3.05
CA MET A 166 -4.53 -15.59 -3.35
C MET A 166 -3.42 -14.69 -2.81
N VAL A 167 -2.74 -13.98 -3.70
CA VAL A 167 -1.70 -13.00 -3.38
C VAL A 167 -2.15 -11.59 -3.73
N CYS A 168 -1.97 -10.64 -2.81
CA CYS A 168 -2.36 -9.25 -3.03
C CYS A 168 -1.26 -8.24 -2.67
N ASP A 169 -0.95 -7.35 -3.61
CA ASP A 169 -0.26 -6.08 -3.30
C ASP A 169 -1.28 -5.09 -2.75
N MET A 170 -1.19 -4.78 -1.45
CA MET A 170 -2.03 -3.81 -0.75
C MET A 170 -1.28 -2.53 -0.39
N SER A 171 -0.14 -2.25 -1.03
CA SER A 171 0.75 -1.15 -0.62
C SER A 171 0.02 0.17 -0.38
N SER A 172 -0.89 0.57 -1.28
CA SER A 172 -1.58 1.88 -1.20
C SER A 172 -2.95 1.87 -0.55
N ASP A 173 -3.45 0.75 -0.02
CA ASP A 173 -4.75 0.71 0.66
C ASP A 173 -4.82 -0.24 1.87
N ILE A 174 -3.70 -0.84 2.29
CA ILE A 174 -3.62 -1.65 3.51
C ILE A 174 -4.16 -0.86 4.70
N PHE A 175 -5.05 -1.46 5.49
CA PHE A 175 -5.70 -0.84 6.64
C PHE A 175 -6.52 0.43 6.35
N SER A 176 -6.95 0.64 5.09
CA SER A 176 -7.79 1.79 4.72
C SER A 176 -9.30 1.53 4.81
N ARG A 177 -9.70 0.25 4.79
CA ARG A 177 -11.09 -0.21 4.75
C ARG A 177 -11.21 -1.62 5.33
N GLN A 178 -12.39 -2.01 5.78
CA GLN A 178 -12.61 -3.33 6.32
C GLN A 178 -12.56 -4.38 5.21
N LEU A 179 -11.81 -5.46 5.45
CA LEU A 179 -11.70 -6.60 4.55
C LEU A 179 -11.68 -7.88 5.39
N ASP A 180 -12.19 -8.95 4.81
CA ASP A 180 -11.89 -10.29 5.31
C ASP A 180 -10.49 -10.68 4.82
N PHE A 181 -9.49 -10.44 5.66
CA PHE A 181 -8.10 -10.72 5.32
C PHE A 181 -7.78 -12.22 5.28
N SER A 182 -8.65 -13.09 5.84
CA SER A 182 -8.45 -14.54 5.83
C SER A 182 -8.55 -15.15 4.43
N LYS A 183 -9.14 -14.41 3.47
CA LYS A 183 -9.22 -14.78 2.06
C LYS A 183 -7.87 -14.77 1.35
N PHE A 184 -6.88 -14.05 1.88
CA PHE A 184 -5.58 -13.93 1.23
C PHE A 184 -4.56 -14.87 1.87
N ASP A 185 -3.81 -15.59 1.06
CA ASP A 185 -2.72 -16.45 1.54
C ASP A 185 -1.43 -15.67 1.73
N LEU A 186 -1.23 -14.61 0.93
CA LEU A 186 -0.12 -13.67 1.09
C LEU A 186 -0.55 -12.24 0.75
N ILE A 187 -0.38 -11.33 1.70
CA ILE A 187 -0.52 -9.88 1.50
C ILE A 187 0.85 -9.24 1.64
N TYR A 188 1.18 -8.28 0.79
CA TYR A 188 2.33 -7.41 1.03
C TYR A 188 2.00 -5.95 0.81
N ALA A 189 2.69 -5.08 1.55
CA ALA A 189 2.54 -3.64 1.45
C ALA A 189 3.84 -2.91 1.77
N GLY A 190 4.35 -2.13 0.82
CA GLY A 190 5.39 -1.14 1.12
C GLY A 190 4.83 -0.08 2.07
N ALA A 191 5.46 0.12 3.23
CA ALA A 191 4.88 0.93 4.31
C ALA A 191 4.64 2.40 3.91
N GLN A 192 5.45 2.94 2.98
CA GLN A 192 5.53 4.36 2.63
C GLN A 192 4.25 5.00 2.07
N LYS A 193 3.19 4.23 1.84
CA LYS A 193 1.95 4.75 1.27
C LYS A 193 0.86 4.93 2.32
N ASN A 194 0.52 3.91 3.12
CA ASN A 194 -0.61 4.03 4.07
C ASN A 194 -0.30 3.60 5.51
N MET A 195 0.90 3.09 5.80
CA MET A 195 1.20 2.42 7.07
C MET A 195 2.42 2.99 7.82
N GLY A 196 3.30 3.75 7.15
CA GLY A 196 4.52 4.24 7.79
C GLY A 196 5.48 4.91 6.81
N PRO A 197 6.74 5.12 7.19
CA PRO A 197 7.76 5.68 6.32
C PRO A 197 8.30 4.65 5.31
N ALA A 198 9.05 5.12 4.32
CA ALA A 198 9.82 4.25 3.44
C ALA A 198 10.95 3.54 4.19
N GLY A 199 11.30 2.34 3.70
CA GLY A 199 12.39 1.52 4.22
C GLY A 199 11.96 0.17 4.78
N VAL A 200 10.65 -0.08 4.93
CA VAL A 200 10.10 -1.37 5.37
C VAL A 200 8.88 -1.79 4.56
N THR A 201 8.71 -3.09 4.42
CA THR A 201 7.62 -3.77 3.74
C THR A 201 6.96 -4.71 4.73
N LEU A 202 5.64 -4.60 4.87
CA LEU A 202 4.83 -5.59 5.55
C LEU A 202 4.61 -6.78 4.62
N VAL A 203 4.76 -7.99 5.14
CA VAL A 203 4.27 -9.22 4.51
C VAL A 203 3.45 -9.99 5.55
N VAL A 204 2.24 -10.41 5.18
CA VAL A 204 1.37 -11.24 6.01
C VAL A 204 1.10 -12.50 5.23
N ILE A 205 1.43 -13.66 5.79
CA ILE A 205 1.50 -14.91 5.02
C ILE A 205 1.02 -16.11 5.84
N LYS A 206 0.21 -16.99 5.23
CA LYS A 206 -0.13 -18.29 5.82
C LYS A 206 1.08 -19.20 5.84
N LYS A 207 1.41 -19.80 6.98
CA LYS A 207 2.61 -20.64 7.11
C LYS A 207 2.59 -21.86 6.19
N GLU A 208 1.43 -22.47 6.05
CA GLU A 208 1.29 -23.76 5.37
C GLU A 208 1.54 -23.71 3.85
N ILE A 209 1.58 -22.53 3.25
CA ILE A 209 1.77 -22.39 1.79
C ILE A 209 3.25 -22.46 1.39
N LEU A 210 4.16 -22.33 2.35
CA LEU A 210 5.61 -22.29 2.13
C LEU A 210 6.23 -23.69 2.01
N GLY A 211 7.43 -23.75 1.43
CA GLY A 211 8.19 -25.00 1.28
C GLY A 211 7.68 -25.96 0.20
N LYS A 212 6.73 -25.52 -0.64
CA LYS A 212 6.03 -26.35 -1.63
C LYS A 212 6.51 -26.13 -3.08
N THR A 213 7.59 -25.38 -3.30
CA THR A 213 8.04 -24.98 -4.64
C THR A 213 8.84 -26.06 -5.38
N GLY A 214 9.42 -27.02 -4.65
CA GLY A 214 10.40 -27.97 -5.19
C GLY A 214 11.80 -27.39 -5.41
N ARG A 215 12.09 -26.17 -4.92
CA ARG A 215 13.44 -25.58 -4.97
C ARG A 215 14.27 -26.04 -3.77
N GLU A 216 15.37 -26.76 -4.01
CA GLU A 216 16.22 -27.32 -2.93
C GLU A 216 17.27 -26.34 -2.38
N ASN A 217 17.61 -25.29 -3.12
CA ASN A 217 18.68 -24.33 -2.75
C ASN A 217 18.18 -22.88 -2.80
N MET A 218 17.17 -22.57 -1.98
CA MET A 218 16.65 -21.22 -1.90
C MET A 218 17.66 -20.26 -1.26
N LEU A 219 17.83 -19.08 -1.85
CA LEU A 219 18.65 -18.01 -1.28
C LEU A 219 18.01 -17.55 0.04
N SER A 220 18.76 -17.61 1.15
CA SER A 220 18.23 -17.40 2.50
C SER A 220 17.57 -16.04 2.70
N MET A 221 18.11 -14.97 2.09
CA MET A 221 17.50 -13.64 2.15
C MET A 221 16.18 -13.53 1.36
N LEU A 222 15.92 -14.45 0.42
CA LEU A 222 14.69 -14.49 -0.37
C LEU A 222 13.69 -15.54 0.14
N ASP A 223 14.03 -16.36 1.14
CA ASP A 223 13.17 -17.40 1.69
C ASP A 223 12.35 -16.87 2.87
N TYR A 224 11.02 -16.82 2.72
CA TYR A 224 10.12 -16.37 3.79
C TYR A 224 10.22 -17.26 5.04
N SER A 225 10.49 -18.55 4.88
CA SER A 225 10.63 -19.50 6.00
C SER A 225 11.79 -19.12 6.91
N GLN A 226 12.90 -18.64 6.34
CA GLN A 226 14.03 -18.11 7.12
C GLN A 226 13.62 -16.87 7.92
N HIS A 227 12.93 -15.92 7.27
CA HIS A 227 12.46 -14.70 7.93
C HIS A 227 11.45 -14.99 9.04
N ILE A 228 10.55 -15.96 8.85
CA ILE A 228 9.60 -16.43 9.89
C ILE A 228 10.37 -17.05 11.05
N SER A 229 11.31 -17.97 10.79
CA SER A 229 12.07 -18.65 11.86
C SER A 229 12.91 -17.71 12.73
N LYS A 230 13.18 -16.50 12.22
CA LYS A 230 13.93 -15.45 12.92
C LYS A 230 13.10 -14.21 13.20
N GLU A 231 11.77 -14.32 13.09
CA GLU A 231 10.84 -13.30 13.56
C GLU A 231 11.06 -11.92 12.91
N SER A 232 11.23 -11.90 11.58
CA SER A 232 11.62 -10.71 10.77
C SER A 232 13.03 -10.18 11.02
N MET A 233 13.79 -10.81 11.91
CA MET A 233 15.12 -10.39 12.30
C MET A 233 16.13 -11.44 11.85
N TYR A 234 16.02 -11.99 10.64
CA TYR A 234 17.03 -12.93 10.12
C TYR A 234 18.40 -12.24 9.99
N ASN A 235 18.42 -11.08 9.34
CA ASN A 235 19.52 -10.13 9.34
C ASN A 235 19.11 -8.86 10.12
N THR A 236 19.97 -7.82 10.10
CA THR A 236 19.64 -6.52 10.72
C THR A 236 18.43 -5.89 10.04
N PRO A 237 17.30 -5.70 10.74
CA PRO A 237 16.08 -5.12 10.16
C PRO A 237 16.17 -3.58 10.11
N PRO A 238 15.30 -2.91 9.33
CA PRO A 238 15.20 -1.46 9.32
C PRO A 238 14.51 -0.94 10.61
N VAL A 239 15.28 -0.85 11.70
CA VAL A 239 14.78 -0.60 13.07
C VAL A 239 13.90 0.64 13.18
N PHE A 240 14.32 1.76 12.58
CA PHE A 240 13.57 3.02 12.66
C PHE A 240 12.29 3.01 11.82
N PRO A 241 12.30 2.58 10.53
CA PRO A 241 11.07 2.40 9.77
C PRO A 241 10.04 1.47 10.42
N ILE A 242 10.49 0.38 11.08
CA ILE A 242 9.61 -0.52 11.83
C ILE A 242 8.97 0.20 13.01
N TYR A 243 9.75 0.90 13.83
CA TYR A 243 9.24 1.63 14.99
C TYR A 243 8.24 2.73 14.59
N ALA A 244 8.54 3.52 13.55
CA ALA A 244 7.61 4.53 13.06
C ALA A 244 6.32 3.92 12.48
N SER A 245 6.40 2.73 11.87
CA SER A 245 5.22 1.98 11.42
C SER A 245 4.40 1.47 12.61
N LEU A 246 5.05 0.94 13.66
CA LEU A 246 4.39 0.58 14.92
C LEU A 246 3.60 1.76 15.49
N LEU A 247 4.22 2.94 15.62
CA LEU A 247 3.55 4.14 16.12
C LEU A 247 2.34 4.54 15.26
N THR A 248 2.44 4.38 13.94
CA THR A 248 1.35 4.66 13.00
C THR A 248 0.18 3.68 13.18
N LEU A 249 0.48 2.40 13.41
CA LEU A 249 -0.51 1.37 13.68
C LEU A 249 -1.19 1.56 15.05
N GLN A 250 -0.43 1.93 16.08
CA GLN A 250 -0.99 2.30 17.38
C GLN A 250 -1.91 3.51 17.29
N TYR A 251 -1.54 4.52 16.49
CA TYR A 251 -2.40 5.65 16.20
C TYR A 251 -3.70 5.20 15.51
N LEU A 252 -3.62 4.27 14.55
CA LEU A 252 -4.80 3.72 13.89
C LEU A 252 -5.73 3.02 14.90
N GLU A 253 -5.23 2.12 15.76
CA GLU A 253 -6.02 1.46 16.81
C GLU A 253 -6.67 2.47 17.76
N LYS A 254 -5.90 3.44 18.26
CA LYS A 254 -6.37 4.52 19.15
C LYS A 254 -7.49 5.36 18.52
N ASN A 255 -7.53 5.48 17.19
CA ASN A 255 -8.50 6.28 16.45
C ASN A 255 -9.62 5.42 15.81
N GLY A 256 -9.99 4.32 16.46
CA GLY A 256 -11.13 3.47 16.09
C GLY A 256 -10.83 2.37 15.07
N GLY A 257 -9.55 2.08 14.83
CA GLY A 257 -9.11 1.01 13.94
C GLY A 257 -9.51 1.21 12.47
N ILE A 258 -9.56 0.10 11.74
CA ILE A 258 -9.85 0.09 10.30
C ILE A 258 -11.27 0.62 10.01
N ALA A 259 -12.28 0.24 10.78
CA ALA A 259 -13.66 0.68 10.57
C ALA A 259 -13.82 2.21 10.63
N ALA A 260 -13.17 2.88 11.58
CA ALA A 260 -13.20 4.33 11.65
C ALA A 260 -12.34 4.98 10.55
N ALA A 261 -11.25 4.34 10.12
CA ALA A 261 -10.45 4.80 8.98
C ALA A 261 -11.24 4.74 7.67
N GLU A 262 -12.00 3.67 7.44
CA GLU A 262 -12.89 3.48 6.31
C GLU A 262 -13.86 4.66 6.16
N GLN A 263 -14.61 4.98 7.21
CA GLN A 263 -15.57 6.10 7.22
C GLN A 263 -14.90 7.44 6.89
N ARG A 264 -13.71 7.71 7.48
CA ARG A 264 -12.95 8.94 7.18
C ARG A 264 -12.47 8.98 5.74
N ASN A 265 -12.03 7.86 5.21
CA ASN A 265 -11.50 7.74 3.86
C ASN A 265 -12.61 7.88 2.81
N GLU A 266 -13.77 7.27 3.04
CA GLU A 266 -14.96 7.44 2.22
C GLU A 266 -15.42 8.91 2.20
N ALA A 267 -15.46 9.57 3.35
CA ALA A 267 -15.84 10.99 3.43
C ALA A 267 -14.89 11.88 2.62
N LYS A 268 -13.56 11.64 2.71
CA LYS A 268 -12.55 12.34 1.90
C LYS A 268 -12.74 12.10 0.41
N ALA A 269 -12.86 10.84 0.00
CA ALA A 269 -13.03 10.48 -1.40
C ALA A 269 -14.31 11.08 -1.98
N LYS A 270 -15.44 10.96 -1.25
CA LYS A 270 -16.74 11.53 -1.65
C LYS A 270 -16.68 13.05 -1.82
N LEU A 271 -16.00 13.75 -0.91
CA LEU A 271 -15.83 15.21 -1.00
C LEU A 271 -15.11 15.60 -2.30
N LEU A 272 -14.00 14.93 -2.62
CA LEU A 272 -13.23 15.25 -3.82
C LEU A 272 -13.92 14.81 -5.11
N TYR A 273 -14.45 13.58 -5.16
CA TYR A 273 -15.18 13.09 -6.33
C TYR A 273 -16.43 13.93 -6.60
N GLY A 274 -17.15 14.36 -5.56
CA GLY A 274 -18.32 15.23 -5.72
C GLY A 274 -17.98 16.57 -6.38
N GLU A 275 -16.80 17.14 -6.10
CA GLU A 275 -16.32 18.31 -6.83
C GLU A 275 -15.96 17.98 -8.28
N ILE A 276 -15.22 16.91 -8.53
CA ILE A 276 -14.84 16.50 -9.90
C ILE A 276 -16.09 16.25 -10.76
N ASP A 277 -17.11 15.59 -10.21
CA ASP A 277 -18.32 15.21 -10.95
C ASP A 277 -19.24 16.41 -11.24
N SER A 278 -19.19 17.45 -10.41
CA SER A 278 -20.03 18.66 -10.58
C SER A 278 -19.33 19.81 -11.30
N ASN A 279 -18.01 19.73 -11.46
CA ASN A 279 -17.20 20.76 -12.08
C ASN A 279 -16.71 20.32 -13.46
N PRO A 280 -17.23 20.89 -14.57
CA PRO A 280 -16.90 20.45 -15.92
C PRO A 280 -15.44 20.68 -16.32
N LEU A 281 -14.69 21.43 -15.51
CA LEU A 281 -13.26 21.68 -15.71
C LEU A 281 -12.40 20.44 -15.36
N PHE A 282 -12.94 19.46 -14.63
CA PHE A 282 -12.19 18.30 -14.16
C PHE A 282 -12.85 16.99 -14.59
N GLU A 283 -12.02 15.97 -14.81
CA GLU A 283 -12.49 14.62 -15.18
C GLU A 283 -11.57 13.55 -14.57
N THR A 284 -12.13 12.45 -14.09
CA THR A 284 -11.36 11.29 -13.61
C THR A 284 -10.77 10.48 -14.77
N PHE A 285 -9.63 9.82 -14.54
CA PHE A 285 -9.08 8.89 -15.54
C PHE A 285 -9.76 7.51 -15.55
N CYS A 286 -10.54 7.19 -14.52
CA CYS A 286 -11.16 5.88 -14.33
C CYS A 286 -12.69 5.95 -14.30
N VAL A 287 -13.31 4.79 -14.54
CA VAL A 287 -14.76 4.58 -14.42
C VAL A 287 -15.23 4.67 -12.97
N GLU A 288 -16.45 5.15 -12.76
CA GLU A 288 -16.97 5.48 -11.42
C GLU A 288 -16.94 4.31 -10.44
N GLU A 289 -17.38 3.14 -10.88
CA GLU A 289 -17.47 1.91 -10.09
C GLU A 289 -16.12 1.42 -9.53
N ASP A 290 -15.02 1.77 -10.18
CA ASP A 290 -13.68 1.32 -9.81
C ASP A 290 -12.84 2.44 -9.19
N ARG A 291 -13.40 3.62 -8.94
CA ARG A 291 -12.71 4.77 -8.32
C ARG A 291 -12.05 4.43 -7.00
N SER A 292 -10.77 4.76 -6.86
CA SER A 292 -10.02 4.56 -5.63
C SER A 292 -10.38 5.57 -4.55
N PHE A 293 -10.57 5.09 -3.31
CA PHE A 293 -10.72 5.98 -2.16
C PHE A 293 -9.38 6.52 -1.64
N MET A 294 -8.26 5.96 -2.10
CA MET A 294 -6.91 6.30 -1.63
C MET A 294 -6.16 7.21 -2.60
N ASN A 295 -6.39 7.10 -3.91
CA ASN A 295 -5.68 7.88 -4.91
C ASN A 295 -6.66 8.34 -6.00
N VAL A 296 -6.99 9.63 -5.98
CA VAL A 296 -7.88 10.22 -6.98
C VAL A 296 -7.02 10.82 -8.09
N SER A 297 -6.99 10.17 -9.24
CA SER A 297 -6.31 10.66 -10.44
C SER A 297 -7.31 11.33 -11.38
N PHE A 298 -7.02 12.57 -11.76
CA PHE A 298 -7.90 13.41 -12.57
C PHE A 298 -7.11 14.36 -13.47
N LYS A 299 -7.76 14.94 -14.47
CA LYS A 299 -7.17 15.90 -15.42
C LYS A 299 -8.03 17.15 -15.50
N ILE A 300 -7.45 18.22 -16.02
CA ILE A 300 -8.19 19.41 -16.44
C ILE A 300 -8.70 19.18 -17.86
N THR A 301 -9.91 19.64 -18.17
CA THR A 301 -10.54 19.48 -19.50
C THR A 301 -10.24 20.66 -20.42
N ASP A 302 -9.93 21.84 -19.86
CA ASP A 302 -9.47 23.03 -20.57
C ASP A 302 -8.04 23.39 -20.17
N GLU A 303 -7.09 23.12 -21.07
CA GLU A 303 -5.66 23.39 -20.85
C GLU A 303 -5.34 24.88 -20.68
N SER A 304 -6.20 25.80 -21.14
CA SER A 304 -6.00 27.24 -20.93
C SER A 304 -6.07 27.63 -19.44
N LYS A 305 -6.74 26.82 -18.63
CA LYS A 305 -6.90 27.00 -17.18
C LYS A 305 -5.80 26.33 -16.36
N LYS A 306 -4.93 25.56 -17.01
CA LYS A 306 -3.93 24.75 -16.33
C LYS A 306 -2.97 25.58 -15.48
N GLU A 307 -2.42 26.66 -16.04
CA GLU A 307 -1.48 27.52 -15.32
C GLU A 307 -2.13 28.22 -14.13
N GLU A 308 -3.38 28.67 -14.28
CA GLU A 308 -4.17 29.28 -13.22
C GLU A 308 -4.39 28.31 -12.06
N PHE A 309 -4.86 27.10 -12.37
CA PHE A 309 -5.05 26.04 -11.37
C PHE A 309 -3.73 25.66 -10.69
N ASP A 310 -2.64 25.52 -11.47
CA ASP A 310 -1.32 25.18 -10.96
C ASP A 310 -0.79 26.20 -9.95
N ASN A 311 -1.03 27.48 -10.22
CA ASN A 311 -0.63 28.56 -9.32
C ASN A 311 -1.53 28.60 -8.07
N ALA A 312 -2.83 28.36 -8.24
CA ALA A 312 -3.81 28.39 -7.14
C ALA A 312 -3.53 27.30 -6.09
N TRP A 313 -3.32 26.04 -6.49
CA TRP A 313 -3.07 24.98 -5.51
C TRP A 313 -1.73 25.16 -4.80
N LYS A 314 -0.69 25.66 -5.50
CA LYS A 314 0.61 25.98 -4.89
C LYS A 314 0.49 27.10 -3.86
N ALA A 315 -0.26 28.16 -4.18
CA ALA A 315 -0.52 29.27 -3.29
C ALA A 315 -1.31 28.85 -2.04
N ALA A 316 -2.23 27.90 -2.18
CA ALA A 316 -2.97 27.27 -1.09
C ALA A 316 -2.11 26.34 -0.20
N GLY A 317 -0.82 26.17 -0.52
CA GLY A 317 0.09 25.32 0.27
C GLY A 317 -0.09 23.82 0.04
N ILE A 318 -0.79 23.42 -1.02
CA ILE A 318 -0.90 22.03 -1.45
C ILE A 318 0.46 21.56 -1.99
N SER A 319 0.82 20.32 -1.67
CA SER A 319 2.04 19.66 -2.15
C SER A 319 1.70 18.26 -2.66
N GLY A 320 2.41 17.81 -3.70
CA GLY A 320 2.30 16.45 -4.22
C GLY A 320 1.08 16.18 -5.11
N LEU A 321 0.43 17.21 -5.65
CA LEU A 321 -0.77 17.07 -6.49
C LEU A 321 -0.47 16.67 -7.94
N ASN A 322 0.76 16.86 -8.42
CA ASN A 322 1.12 16.47 -9.79
C ASN A 322 0.91 14.96 -9.99
N GLY A 323 0.25 14.61 -11.10
CA GLY A 323 0.05 13.23 -11.50
C GLY A 323 1.38 12.52 -11.80
N HIS A 324 1.35 11.20 -11.84
CA HIS A 324 2.53 10.43 -12.21
C HIS A 324 2.89 10.69 -13.68
N ARG A 325 4.18 10.78 -13.99
CA ARG A 325 4.70 11.11 -15.35
C ARG A 325 4.14 10.25 -16.49
N SER A 326 3.73 9.02 -16.22
CA SER A 326 3.18 8.10 -17.22
C SER A 326 1.70 8.34 -17.54
N LEU A 327 0.99 9.06 -16.68
CA LEU A 327 -0.44 9.36 -16.85
C LEU A 327 -0.66 10.86 -17.11
N GLY A 328 0.21 11.72 -16.57
CA GLY A 328 0.00 13.17 -16.58
C GLY A 328 -1.08 13.60 -15.60
N GLY A 329 -1.66 14.78 -15.83
CA GLY A 329 -2.74 15.33 -15.00
C GLY A 329 -2.34 15.53 -13.53
N TYR A 330 -3.29 15.26 -12.65
CA TYR A 330 -3.21 15.45 -11.21
C TYR A 330 -3.54 14.16 -10.47
N ARG A 331 -3.01 14.04 -9.25
CA ARG A 331 -3.33 12.95 -8.33
C ARG A 331 -3.35 13.45 -6.90
N ALA A 332 -4.51 13.33 -6.25
CA ALA A 332 -4.66 13.56 -4.83
C ALA A 332 -4.61 12.23 -4.07
N SER A 333 -3.58 12.01 -3.26
CA SER A 333 -3.49 10.80 -2.41
C SER A 333 -4.10 11.06 -1.04
N LEU A 334 -5.13 10.29 -0.70
CA LEU A 334 -6.05 10.50 0.43
C LEU A 334 -5.83 9.50 1.56
N TYR A 335 -4.59 9.02 1.73
CA TYR A 335 -4.20 8.03 2.74
C TYR A 335 -4.70 8.35 4.16
N ASN A 336 -4.70 7.35 5.05
CA ASN A 336 -5.31 7.40 6.38
C ASN A 336 -4.98 8.66 7.18
N ALA A 337 -3.72 9.11 7.14
CA ALA A 337 -3.23 10.26 7.88
C ALA A 337 -3.56 11.62 7.25
N LEU A 338 -4.01 11.67 5.99
CA LEU A 338 -4.47 12.91 5.37
C LEU A 338 -5.80 13.34 6.01
N PRO A 339 -5.88 14.55 6.61
CA PRO A 339 -7.11 15.02 7.23
C PRO A 339 -8.06 15.61 6.18
N ILE A 340 -9.38 15.54 6.45
CA ILE A 340 -10.41 15.95 5.48
C ILE A 340 -10.34 17.44 5.12
N GLU A 341 -9.86 18.28 6.03
CA GLU A 341 -9.70 19.71 5.80
C GLU A 341 -8.67 19.98 4.69
N SER A 342 -7.68 19.10 4.50
CA SER A 342 -6.77 19.21 3.35
C SER A 342 -7.50 18.96 2.03
N VAL A 343 -8.44 18.02 2.02
CA VAL A 343 -9.28 17.74 0.84
C VAL A 343 -10.22 18.92 0.57
N GLN A 344 -10.78 19.52 1.61
CA GLN A 344 -11.61 20.72 1.47
C GLN A 344 -10.82 21.87 0.83
N VAL A 345 -9.57 22.10 1.23
CA VAL A 345 -8.72 23.13 0.61
C VAL A 345 -8.50 22.87 -0.88
N LEU A 346 -8.32 21.61 -1.29
CA LEU A 346 -8.23 21.26 -2.72
C LEU A 346 -9.55 21.55 -3.45
N VAL A 347 -10.69 21.18 -2.87
CA VAL A 347 -12.02 21.46 -3.46
C VAL A 347 -12.26 22.97 -3.58
N ASP A 348 -11.89 23.75 -2.58
CA ASP A 348 -12.04 25.22 -2.63
C ASP A 348 -11.17 25.84 -3.73
N VAL A 349 -9.96 25.31 -3.94
CA VAL A 349 -9.11 25.69 -5.07
C VAL A 349 -9.77 25.32 -6.40
N MET A 350 -10.30 24.10 -6.54
CA MET A 350 -10.98 23.66 -7.77
C MET A 350 -12.16 24.56 -8.12
N LYS A 351 -12.99 24.92 -7.13
CA LYS A 351 -14.12 25.85 -7.30
C LYS A 351 -13.73 27.29 -7.63
N SER A 352 -12.51 27.69 -7.28
CA SER A 352 -12.04 29.06 -7.53
C SER A 352 -11.70 29.32 -9.00
N ILE A 353 -11.43 28.26 -9.77
CA ILE A 353 -11.11 28.35 -11.20
C ILE A 353 -12.42 28.37 -11.98
N LYS A 354 -12.59 29.38 -12.84
CA LYS A 354 -13.81 29.64 -13.60
C LYS A 354 -13.70 29.31 -15.06
#